data_AF-A0AAX3LKA8-F1
#
_entry.id   AF-A0AAX3LKA8-F1
#
_cell.length_a   1.000
_cell.length_b   1.000
_cell.length_c   1.000
_cell.angle_alpha   90.00
_cell.angle_beta   90.00
_cell.angle_gamma   90.00
#
_symmetry.space_group_name_H-M   'P 1'
#
loop_
_entity.id
_entity.type
_entity.pdbx_description
1 polymer ?
#
loop_
_entity_poly.entity_id
_entity_poly.type
_entity_poly.pdbx_seq_one_letter_code
_entity_poly.pdbx_strand_id
1 'polypeptide(L)'
;MLDWIAENSGTLQVAVSLFTAVVWLAYLHILWLNFRRQRQPVILINRSIARDENAHCFVTNMGAEPIYLLEVMARVVTEEKTYHVKVTEREEVALNDVENPLTRTNQGPIKSGDFIDIGSFLDLLRRAETRIGTEGLFDKVRQMDLTVAAADGHTTRLIAARHEFRAEWKDGKPYFVPERIMARQIRNVFQRRKITTMLEEQIE
;
A
#
# COMPACT_ATOMS: atom_id res chain seq x y z
N MET A 1 -1.14 -41.64 -51.33
CA MET A 1 -1.28 -40.51 -50.38
C MET A 1 -1.95 -40.96 -49.09
N LEU A 2 -3.10 -41.66 -49.18
CA LEU A 2 -3.74 -42.32 -48.03
C LEU A 2 -2.87 -43.44 -47.42
N ASP A 3 -2.18 -44.24 -48.24
CA ASP A 3 -1.30 -45.32 -47.74
C ASP A 3 -0.10 -44.81 -46.92
N TRP A 4 0.47 -43.65 -47.30
CA TRP A 4 1.57 -43.01 -46.56
C TRP A 4 1.13 -42.48 -45.19
N ILE A 5 -0.10 -41.96 -45.11
CA ILE A 5 -0.73 -41.52 -43.86
C ILE A 5 -1.06 -42.73 -42.98
N ALA A 6 -1.47 -43.85 -43.56
CA ALA A 6 -1.74 -45.09 -42.83
C ALA A 6 -0.44 -45.69 -42.24
N GLU A 7 0.64 -45.72 -43.02
CA GLU A 7 1.95 -46.27 -42.63
C GLU A 7 2.66 -45.41 -41.57
N ASN A 8 2.48 -44.08 -41.60
CA ASN A 8 3.06 -43.14 -40.63
C ASN A 8 2.05 -42.61 -39.60
N SER A 9 0.89 -43.25 -39.48
CA SER A 9 -0.22 -42.79 -38.64
C SER A 9 0.19 -42.63 -37.17
N GLY A 10 1.05 -43.51 -36.65
CA GLY A 10 1.56 -43.43 -35.28
C GLY A 10 2.47 -42.22 -35.03
N THR A 11 3.39 -41.90 -35.94
CA THR A 11 4.28 -40.73 -35.79
C THR A 11 3.52 -39.43 -35.97
N LEU A 12 2.55 -39.40 -36.89
CA LEU A 12 1.64 -38.27 -37.07
C LEU A 12 0.79 -38.03 -35.81
N GLN A 13 0.26 -39.10 -35.19
CA GLN A 13 -0.53 -39.00 -33.96
C GLN A 13 0.29 -38.49 -32.79
N VAL A 14 1.54 -38.95 -32.64
CA VAL A 14 2.47 -38.42 -31.62
C VAL A 14 2.77 -36.94 -31.87
N ALA A 15 3.01 -36.54 -33.12
CA ALA A 15 3.26 -35.14 -33.48
C ALA A 15 2.06 -34.24 -33.20
N VAL A 16 0.84 -34.67 -33.55
CA VAL A 16 -0.40 -33.95 -33.25
C VAL A 16 -0.63 -33.87 -31.74
N SER A 17 -0.35 -34.94 -31.00
CA SER A 17 -0.47 -34.96 -29.54
C SER A 17 0.52 -34.00 -28.87
N LEU A 18 1.78 -33.96 -29.35
CA LEU A 18 2.80 -33.04 -28.85
C LEU A 18 2.44 -31.59 -29.17
N PHE A 19 1.97 -31.31 -30.39
CA PHE A 19 1.50 -29.98 -30.78
C PHE A 19 0.32 -29.52 -29.91
N THR A 20 -0.65 -30.41 -29.69
CA THR A 20 -1.80 -30.14 -28.81
C THR A 20 -1.35 -29.86 -27.38
N ALA A 21 -0.37 -30.59 -26.86
CA ALA A 21 0.22 -30.34 -25.54
C ALA A 21 0.89 -28.96 -25.46
N VAL A 22 1.62 -28.53 -26.49
CA VAL A 22 2.22 -27.19 -26.56
C VAL A 22 1.15 -26.10 -26.55
N VAL A 23 0.06 -26.28 -27.30
CA VAL A 23 -1.08 -25.34 -27.28
C VAL A 23 -1.67 -25.24 -25.87
N TRP A 24 -1.88 -26.37 -25.19
CA TRP A 24 -2.36 -26.37 -23.79
C TRP A 24 -1.38 -25.67 -22.84
N LEU A 25 -0.07 -25.86 -22.99
CA LEU A 25 0.93 -25.16 -22.19
C LEU A 25 0.89 -23.65 -22.43
N ALA A 26 0.69 -23.21 -23.68
CA ALA A 26 0.54 -21.79 -24.01
C ALA A 26 -0.72 -21.20 -23.34
N TYR A 27 -1.86 -21.90 -23.42
CA TYR A 27 -3.09 -21.49 -22.74
C TYR A 27 -2.90 -21.42 -21.22
N LEU A 28 -2.28 -22.44 -20.62
CA LEU A 28 -1.98 -22.46 -19.19
C LEU A 28 -1.09 -21.29 -18.78
N HIS A 29 -0.08 -20.97 -19.59
CA HIS A 29 0.81 -19.84 -19.35
C HIS A 29 0.06 -18.50 -19.38
N ILE A 30 -0.80 -18.28 -20.37
CA ILE A 30 -1.63 -17.07 -20.47
C ILE A 30 -2.60 -16.96 -19.29
N LEU A 31 -3.26 -18.07 -18.92
CA LEU A 31 -4.15 -18.13 -17.76
C LEU A 31 -3.42 -17.79 -16.47
N TRP A 32 -2.23 -18.37 -16.26
CA TRP A 32 -1.42 -18.10 -15.09
C TRP A 32 -0.99 -16.63 -15.01
N LEU A 33 -0.52 -16.04 -16.11
CA LEU A 33 -0.14 -14.63 -16.13
C LEU A 33 -1.32 -13.71 -15.79
N ASN A 34 -2.51 -13.99 -16.35
CA ASN A 34 -3.72 -13.23 -16.03
C ASN A 34 -4.12 -13.39 -14.56
N PHE A 35 -4.14 -14.61 -14.04
CA PHE A 35 -4.48 -14.89 -12.65
C PHE A 35 -3.52 -14.18 -11.68
N ARG A 36 -2.21 -14.21 -11.99
CA ARG A 36 -1.17 -13.53 -11.20
C ARG A 36 -1.27 -12.01 -11.28
N ARG A 37 -1.72 -11.44 -12.39
CA ARG A 37 -1.88 -9.98 -12.55
C ARG A 37 -3.12 -9.47 -11.83
N GLN A 38 -4.24 -10.18 -11.93
CA GLN A 38 -5.51 -9.78 -11.31
C GLN A 38 -5.48 -9.79 -9.79
N ARG A 39 -4.74 -10.72 -9.18
CA ARG A 39 -4.64 -10.86 -7.72
C ARG A 39 -3.53 -10.03 -7.07
N GLN A 40 -2.88 -9.13 -7.80
CA GLN A 40 -1.87 -8.28 -7.18
C GLN A 40 -2.55 -7.15 -6.39
N PRO A 41 -2.37 -7.10 -5.05
CA PRO A 41 -2.88 -6.00 -4.27
C PRO A 41 -2.11 -4.73 -4.64
N VAL A 42 -2.86 -3.64 -4.79
CA VAL A 42 -2.32 -2.32 -5.11
C VAL A 42 -2.93 -1.34 -4.11
N ILE A 43 -2.09 -0.73 -3.28
CA ILE A 43 -2.52 0.30 -2.34
C ILE A 43 -2.18 1.66 -2.93
N LEU A 44 -3.19 2.50 -3.16
CA LEU A 44 -2.99 3.88 -3.53
C LEU A 44 -3.03 4.74 -2.28
N ILE A 45 -2.07 5.64 -2.14
CA ILE A 45 -2.05 6.67 -1.10
C ILE A 45 -2.17 7.98 -1.86
N ASN A 46 -3.29 8.67 -1.72
CA ASN A 46 -3.52 9.89 -2.48
C ASN A 46 -3.94 11.04 -1.55
N ARG A 47 -3.59 12.25 -1.95
CA ARG A 47 -4.00 13.46 -1.28
C ARG A 47 -5.29 13.99 -1.92
N SER A 48 -6.22 14.44 -1.10
CA SER A 48 -7.42 15.16 -1.53
C SER A 48 -7.05 16.40 -2.36
N ILE A 49 -7.95 16.78 -3.27
CA ILE A 49 -7.78 17.95 -4.15
C ILE A 49 -7.84 19.28 -3.38
N ALA A 50 -8.22 19.25 -2.10
CA ALA A 50 -8.16 20.42 -1.23
C ALA A 50 -6.79 21.10 -1.35
N ARG A 51 -6.83 22.37 -1.76
CA ARG A 51 -5.64 23.20 -2.00
C ARG A 51 -5.15 23.90 -0.73
N ASP A 52 -5.67 23.48 0.42
CA ASP A 52 -5.34 24.01 1.74
C ASP A 52 -4.43 23.04 2.51
N GLU A 53 -3.94 23.51 3.65
CA GLU A 53 -3.17 22.75 4.64
C GLU A 53 -3.92 21.53 5.20
N ASN A 54 -5.24 21.48 5.04
CA ASN A 54 -6.10 20.40 5.50
C ASN A 54 -6.30 19.34 4.42
N ALA A 55 -5.42 19.25 3.44
CA ALA A 55 -5.50 18.21 2.42
C ALA A 55 -5.52 16.82 3.08
N HIS A 56 -6.67 16.15 3.02
CA HIS A 56 -6.84 14.81 3.57
C HIS A 56 -6.05 13.79 2.77
N CYS A 57 -5.50 12.78 3.45
CA CYS A 57 -4.86 11.66 2.79
C CYS A 57 -5.80 10.44 2.83
N PHE A 58 -5.99 9.82 1.68
CA PHE A 58 -6.79 8.62 1.52
C PHE A 58 -5.91 7.43 1.19
N VAL A 59 -6.22 6.31 1.81
CA VAL A 59 -5.65 5.00 1.51
C VAL A 59 -6.71 4.19 0.79
N THR A 60 -6.48 3.90 -0.49
CA THR A 60 -7.43 3.19 -1.35
C THR A 60 -6.89 1.80 -1.70
N ASN A 61 -7.77 0.79 -1.64
CA ASN A 61 -7.48 -0.53 -2.15
C ASN A 61 -7.84 -0.60 -3.64
N MET A 62 -6.84 -0.64 -4.51
CA MET A 62 -7.00 -0.83 -5.96
C MET A 62 -6.83 -2.31 -6.38
N GLY A 63 -6.62 -3.21 -5.42
CA GLY A 63 -6.59 -4.65 -5.65
C GLY A 63 -7.99 -5.26 -5.70
N ALA A 64 -8.13 -6.40 -6.39
CA ALA A 64 -9.42 -7.09 -6.51
C ALA A 64 -9.91 -7.73 -5.21
N GLU A 65 -8.99 -8.07 -4.30
CA GLU A 65 -9.29 -8.72 -3.02
C GLU A 65 -9.32 -7.70 -1.88
N PRO A 66 -10.17 -7.87 -0.86
CA PRO A 66 -10.21 -6.98 0.29
C PRO A 66 -8.90 -7.08 1.09
N ILE A 67 -8.50 -5.94 1.66
CA ILE A 67 -7.30 -5.84 2.51
C ILE A 67 -7.70 -5.30 3.88
N TYR A 68 -6.90 -5.58 4.90
CA TYR A 68 -7.08 -5.00 6.22
C TYR A 68 -5.95 -4.02 6.51
N LEU A 69 -6.24 -2.74 6.66
CA LEU A 69 -5.26 -1.73 7.04
C LEU A 69 -4.80 -2.00 8.48
N LEU A 70 -3.54 -2.41 8.62
CA LEU A 70 -2.92 -2.71 9.90
C LEU A 70 -2.29 -1.45 10.49
N GLU A 71 -1.54 -0.72 9.66
CA GLU A 71 -0.75 0.39 10.17
C GLU A 71 -0.42 1.44 9.12
N VAL A 72 -0.31 2.68 9.56
CA VAL A 72 0.20 3.83 8.82
C VAL A 72 1.40 4.37 9.59
N MET A 73 2.57 4.32 8.95
CA MET A 73 3.82 4.88 9.46
C MET A 73 4.14 6.17 8.72
N ALA A 74 4.40 7.24 9.47
CA ALA A 74 4.97 8.47 8.96
C ALA A 74 6.48 8.47 9.20
N ARG A 75 7.24 8.73 8.14
CA ARG A 75 8.64 9.12 8.23
C ARG A 75 8.73 10.61 8.02
N VAL A 76 9.03 11.36 9.07
CA VAL A 76 9.15 12.82 9.02
C VAL A 76 10.63 13.19 8.96
N VAL A 77 11.01 13.92 7.92
CA VAL A 77 12.39 14.38 7.71
C VAL A 77 12.45 15.88 8.01
N THR A 78 13.32 16.24 8.96
CA THR A 78 13.72 17.62 9.25
C THR A 78 15.17 17.83 8.80
N GLU A 79 15.67 19.06 8.91
CA GLU A 79 17.07 19.37 8.59
C GLU A 79 18.08 18.61 9.47
N GLU A 80 17.71 18.36 10.72
CA GLU A 80 18.60 17.77 11.72
C GLU A 80 18.45 16.26 11.81
N LYS A 81 17.21 15.74 11.69
CA LYS A 81 16.88 14.35 12.03
C LYS A 81 15.77 13.78 11.16
N THR A 82 15.73 12.46 11.08
CA THR A 82 14.61 11.71 10.51
C THR A 82 13.92 10.92 11.62
N TYR A 83 12.61 11.08 11.71
CA TYR A 83 11.77 10.40 12.67
C TYR A 83 10.92 9.35 11.97
N HIS A 84 10.68 8.22 12.62
CA HIS A 84 9.81 7.15 12.15
C HIS A 84 8.77 6.87 13.24
N VAL A 85 7.50 7.13 12.94
CA VAL A 85 6.42 7.03 13.93
C VAL A 85 5.15 6.47 13.35
N LYS A 86 4.40 5.78 14.20
CA LYS A 86 3.07 5.26 13.87
C LYS A 86 2.06 6.40 14.01
N VAL A 87 1.22 6.58 13.00
CA VAL A 87 0.19 7.63 12.93
C VAL A 87 -1.19 7.04 12.62
N THR A 88 -1.34 5.72 12.77
CA THR A 88 -2.58 4.97 12.56
C THR A 88 -3.65 5.35 13.56
N GLU A 89 -3.27 5.51 14.83
CA GLU A 89 -4.17 5.88 15.90
C GLU A 89 -4.43 7.39 15.84
N ARG A 90 -5.70 7.76 15.97
CA ARG A 90 -6.15 9.15 15.95
C ARG A 90 -6.02 9.74 17.35
N GLU A 91 -4.79 10.06 17.72
CA GLU A 91 -4.45 10.62 19.03
C GLU A 91 -5.14 11.96 19.31
N GLU A 92 -5.56 12.68 18.26
CA GLU A 92 -6.34 13.92 18.37
C GLU A 92 -7.79 13.72 18.85
N VAL A 93 -8.32 12.50 18.78
CA VAL A 93 -9.70 12.19 19.21
C VAL A 93 -9.68 11.81 20.69
N ALA A 94 -10.20 12.71 21.53
CA ALA A 94 -10.26 12.53 22.97
C ALA A 94 -11.11 11.31 23.38
N LEU A 95 -10.66 10.59 24.41
CA LEU A 95 -11.30 9.37 24.95
C LEU A 95 -12.76 9.57 25.35
N ASN A 96 -13.14 10.78 25.76
CA ASN A 96 -14.46 11.09 26.30
C ASN A 96 -15.46 11.58 25.24
N ASP A 97 -15.02 11.75 23.99
CA ASP A 97 -15.77 12.47 22.95
C ASP A 97 -16.36 11.56 21.86
N VAL A 98 -16.38 10.24 22.08
CA VAL A 98 -16.83 9.29 21.05
C VAL A 98 -17.63 8.12 21.59
N GLU A 99 -18.84 7.96 21.04
CA GLU A 99 -19.75 6.84 21.31
C GLU A 99 -19.21 5.49 20.74
N ASN A 100 -18.29 5.53 19.77
CA ASN A 100 -17.73 4.35 19.12
C ASN A 100 -16.19 4.37 19.13
N PRO A 101 -15.52 3.42 19.82
CA PRO A 101 -14.06 3.32 19.88
C PRO A 101 -13.36 3.18 18.51
N LEU A 102 -14.07 2.65 17.49
CA LEU A 102 -13.51 2.46 16.14
C LEU A 102 -13.18 3.78 15.43
N THR A 103 -13.73 4.89 15.88
CA THR A 103 -13.44 6.22 15.32
C THR A 103 -12.06 6.75 15.71
N ARG A 104 -11.41 6.13 16.71
CA ARG A 104 -10.08 6.50 17.22
C ARG A 104 -8.94 5.79 16.51
N THR A 105 -9.24 4.85 15.62
CA THR A 105 -8.22 4.14 14.85
C THR A 105 -8.52 4.25 13.37
N ASN A 106 -7.49 4.38 12.54
CA ASN A 106 -7.63 4.23 11.10
C ASN A 106 -7.50 2.76 10.66
N GLN A 107 -7.38 1.81 11.60
CA GLN A 107 -7.34 0.39 11.27
C GLN A 107 -8.72 -0.10 10.80
N GLY A 108 -8.72 -0.99 9.82
CA GLY A 108 -9.97 -1.58 9.37
C GLY A 108 -9.91 -2.24 7.99
N PRO A 109 -10.98 -2.96 7.62
CA PRO A 109 -11.09 -3.59 6.31
C PRO A 109 -11.36 -2.54 5.21
N ILE A 110 -10.65 -2.68 4.09
CA ILE A 110 -10.83 -1.89 2.87
C ILE A 110 -11.21 -2.85 1.73
N LYS A 111 -12.45 -2.74 1.26
CA LYS A 111 -12.93 -3.51 0.10
C LYS A 111 -12.23 -3.03 -1.18
N SER A 112 -12.27 -3.85 -2.22
CA SER A 112 -11.79 -3.45 -3.54
C SER A 112 -12.49 -2.19 -4.03
N GLY A 113 -11.71 -1.16 -4.40
CA GLY A 113 -12.20 0.15 -4.84
C GLY A 113 -12.54 1.13 -3.71
N ASP A 114 -12.64 0.67 -2.46
CA ASP A 114 -12.94 1.53 -1.31
C ASP A 114 -11.67 2.20 -0.74
N PHE A 115 -11.88 3.17 0.14
CA PHE A 115 -10.82 3.92 0.79
C PHE A 115 -11.08 4.19 2.28
N ILE A 116 -10.01 4.42 3.03
CA ILE A 116 -10.03 4.96 4.39
C ILE A 116 -9.39 6.35 4.37
N ASP A 117 -10.02 7.32 5.02
CA ASP A 117 -9.43 8.62 5.33
C ASP A 117 -8.55 8.49 6.56
N ILE A 118 -7.25 8.76 6.42
CA ILE A 118 -6.29 8.67 7.52
C ILE A 118 -6.05 10.02 8.21
N GLY A 119 -6.76 11.07 7.77
CA GLY A 119 -6.66 12.44 8.26
C GLY A 119 -5.87 13.36 7.33
N SER A 120 -5.82 14.64 7.68
CA SER A 120 -5.01 15.63 6.97
C SER A 120 -3.52 15.44 7.24
N PHE A 121 -2.67 15.99 6.37
CA PHE A 121 -1.22 16.01 6.61
C PHE A 121 -0.86 16.71 7.92
N LEU A 122 -1.65 17.72 8.32
CA LEU A 122 -1.50 18.40 9.61
C LEU A 122 -1.83 17.46 10.79
N ASP A 123 -2.91 16.68 10.69
CA ASP A 123 -3.26 15.69 11.74
C ASP A 123 -2.17 14.64 11.88
N LEU A 124 -1.65 14.13 10.75
CA LEU A 124 -0.56 13.15 10.74
C LEU A 124 0.73 13.73 11.35
N LEU A 125 1.06 14.99 11.07
CA LEU A 125 2.19 15.67 11.71
C LEU A 125 1.98 15.86 13.21
N ARG A 126 0.79 16.25 13.65
CA ARG A 126 0.47 16.40 15.07
C ARG A 126 0.59 15.09 15.82
N ARG A 127 0.04 13.99 15.28
CA ARG A 127 0.21 12.63 15.82
C ARG A 127 1.69 12.26 15.92
N ALA A 128 2.47 12.59 14.87
CA ALA A 128 3.92 12.36 14.90
C ALA A 128 4.60 13.18 16.01
N GLU A 129 4.27 14.46 16.15
CA GLU A 129 4.80 15.38 17.15
C GLU A 129 4.54 14.90 18.58
N THR A 130 3.29 14.54 18.88
CA THR A 130 2.85 13.99 20.18
C THR A 130 3.64 12.73 20.54
N ARG A 131 3.85 11.83 19.57
CA ARG A 131 4.52 10.55 19.82
C ARG A 131 6.04 10.65 19.91
N ILE A 132 6.64 11.62 19.24
CA ILE A 132 8.09 11.90 19.32
C ILE A 132 8.39 12.69 20.61
N GLY A 133 7.43 13.47 21.12
CA GLY A 133 7.64 14.37 22.26
C GLY A 133 8.56 15.54 21.93
N THR A 134 8.58 15.99 20.68
CA THR A 134 9.38 17.15 20.22
C THR A 134 8.45 18.24 19.73
N GLU A 135 8.51 19.42 20.32
CA GLU A 135 7.74 20.58 19.85
C GLU A 135 8.39 21.24 18.62
N GLY A 136 7.57 21.79 17.74
CA GLY A 136 8.01 22.54 16.57
C GLY A 136 8.41 21.66 15.38
N LEU A 137 7.95 20.40 15.34
CA LEU A 137 8.18 19.52 14.18
C LEU A 137 7.53 20.11 12.92
N PHE A 138 6.41 20.81 13.10
CA PHE A 138 5.67 21.50 12.06
C PHE A 138 6.56 22.48 11.28
N ASP A 139 7.32 23.33 11.99
CA ASP A 139 8.16 24.39 11.40
C ASP A 139 9.43 23.87 10.71
N LYS A 140 9.85 22.66 11.06
CA LYS A 140 11.11 22.05 10.59
C LYS A 140 10.91 20.98 9.53
N VAL A 141 9.67 20.64 9.18
CA VAL A 141 9.39 19.55 8.24
C VAL A 141 9.82 19.94 6.82
N ARG A 142 10.60 19.05 6.20
CA ARG A 142 11.02 19.14 4.80
C ARG A 142 10.34 18.08 3.93
N GLN A 143 10.08 16.91 4.49
CA GLN A 143 9.48 15.79 3.79
C GLN A 143 8.72 14.89 4.76
N MET A 144 7.63 14.31 4.30
CA MET A 144 6.91 13.25 4.99
C MET A 144 6.65 12.08 4.05
N ASP A 145 7.16 10.89 4.40
CA ASP A 145 6.84 9.66 3.68
C ASP A 145 5.78 8.88 4.46
N LEU A 146 4.69 8.51 3.79
CA LEU A 146 3.66 7.66 4.36
C LEU A 146 3.88 6.23 3.88
N THR A 147 4.08 5.31 4.82
CA THR A 147 4.15 3.87 4.55
C THR A 147 2.93 3.21 5.16
N VAL A 148 2.08 2.67 4.28
CA VAL A 148 0.88 1.93 4.66
C VAL A 148 1.19 0.45 4.65
N ALA A 149 0.86 -0.25 5.72
CA ALA A 149 0.94 -1.70 5.86
C ALA A 149 -0.47 -2.28 6.02
N ALA A 150 -0.78 -3.31 5.25
CA ALA A 150 -2.06 -4.00 5.29
C ALA A 150 -1.87 -5.52 5.19
N ALA A 151 -2.83 -6.28 5.69
CA ALA A 151 -2.91 -7.72 5.46
C ALA A 151 -3.83 -8.01 4.29
N ASP A 152 -3.39 -8.90 3.41
CA ASP A 152 -4.24 -9.52 2.41
C ASP A 152 -5.30 -10.40 3.10
N GLY A 153 -6.58 -10.17 2.81
CA GLY A 153 -7.70 -10.80 3.50
C GLY A 153 -7.83 -12.31 3.31
N HIS A 154 -7.12 -12.91 2.35
CA HIS A 154 -7.19 -14.34 2.08
C HIS A 154 -5.90 -15.09 2.39
N THR A 155 -4.75 -14.43 2.31
CA THR A 155 -3.43 -15.08 2.43
C THR A 155 -2.66 -14.69 3.68
N THR A 156 -3.20 -13.79 4.52
CA THR A 156 -2.53 -13.20 5.70
C THR A 156 -1.17 -12.57 5.34
N ARG A 157 -0.96 -12.28 4.06
CA ARG A 157 0.30 -11.80 3.55
C ARG A 157 0.38 -10.30 3.77
N LEU A 158 1.40 -9.85 4.50
CA LEU A 158 1.67 -8.43 4.72
C LEU A 158 1.99 -7.75 3.39
N ILE A 159 1.16 -6.81 2.97
CA ILE A 159 1.34 -5.94 1.81
C ILE A 159 1.63 -4.53 2.32
N ALA A 160 2.41 -3.76 1.57
CA ALA A 160 2.69 -2.39 1.95
C ALA A 160 2.92 -1.51 0.73
N ALA A 161 2.67 -0.22 0.88
CA ALA A 161 2.99 0.79 -0.11
C ALA A 161 3.56 2.03 0.57
N ARG A 162 4.43 2.75 -0.14
CA ARG A 162 5.00 4.01 0.33
C ARG A 162 4.72 5.11 -0.66
N HIS A 163 4.33 6.27 -0.14
CA HIS A 163 4.23 7.49 -0.91
C HIS A 163 5.03 8.61 -0.24
N GLU A 164 5.82 9.30 -1.04
CA GLU A 164 6.75 10.35 -0.60
C GLU A 164 6.13 11.71 -0.92
N PHE A 165 6.12 12.60 0.07
CA PHE A 165 5.55 13.94 -0.04
C PHE A 165 6.55 14.99 0.43
N ARG A 166 6.83 15.96 -0.42
CA ARG A 166 7.69 17.10 -0.10
C ARG A 166 6.88 18.20 0.55
N ALA A 167 7.41 18.80 1.61
CA ALA A 167 6.82 19.98 2.22
C ALA A 167 7.25 21.24 1.44
N GLU A 168 6.30 21.92 0.84
CA GLU A 168 6.44 23.26 0.26
C GLU A 168 5.82 24.27 1.21
N TRP A 169 6.49 25.39 1.44
CA TRP A 169 6.04 26.39 2.41
C TRP A 169 5.26 27.50 1.69
N LYS A 170 4.02 27.72 2.12
CA LYS A 170 3.17 28.81 1.61
C LYS A 170 2.45 29.48 2.77
N ASP A 171 2.52 30.80 2.85
CA ASP A 171 1.84 31.60 3.88
C ASP A 171 2.13 31.13 5.33
N GLY A 172 3.37 30.66 5.58
CA GLY A 172 3.80 30.18 6.89
C GLY A 172 3.31 28.79 7.28
N LYS A 173 2.72 28.02 6.35
CA LYS A 173 2.26 26.64 6.56
C LYS A 173 2.90 25.67 5.57
N PRO A 174 3.23 24.43 6.00
CA PRO A 174 3.71 23.38 5.13
C PRO A 174 2.56 22.78 4.32
N TYR A 175 2.77 22.68 3.01
CA TYR A 175 1.90 22.05 2.04
C TYR A 175 2.60 20.83 1.43
N PHE A 176 1.98 19.66 1.53
CA PHE A 176 2.63 18.41 1.14
C PHE A 176 2.33 18.02 -0.29
N VAL A 177 3.30 18.18 -1.19
CA VAL A 177 3.18 17.84 -2.61
C VAL A 177 3.74 16.44 -2.87
N PRO A 178 3.00 15.56 -3.55
CA PRO A 178 3.51 14.23 -3.89
C PRO A 178 4.70 14.34 -4.85
N GLU A 179 5.82 13.66 -4.54
CA GLU A 179 6.98 13.63 -5.44
C GLU A 179 6.76 12.71 -6.66
N ARG A 180 5.78 11.81 -6.56
CA ARG A 180 5.38 10.87 -7.61
C ARG A 180 3.87 10.82 -7.72
N ILE A 181 3.35 10.51 -8.89
CA ILE A 181 1.89 10.36 -9.08
C ILE A 181 1.33 9.13 -8.34
N MET A 182 2.14 8.08 -8.21
CA MET A 182 1.71 6.81 -7.61
C MET A 182 2.62 6.38 -6.46
N ALA A 183 1.99 5.78 -5.45
CA ALA A 183 2.69 5.12 -4.35
C ALA A 183 3.51 3.92 -4.84
N ARG A 184 4.74 3.81 -4.35
CA ARG A 184 5.64 2.67 -4.60
C ARG A 184 5.17 1.47 -3.81
N GLN A 185 4.76 0.41 -4.50
CA GLN A 185 4.34 -0.85 -3.88
C GLN A 185 5.56 -1.61 -3.33
N ILE A 186 5.49 -2.01 -2.07
CA ILE A 186 6.55 -2.76 -1.38
C ILE A 186 6.28 -4.25 -1.53
N ARG A 187 6.89 -4.83 -2.56
CA ARG A 187 6.68 -6.23 -2.98
C ARG A 187 7.82 -7.16 -2.59
N ASN A 188 9.01 -6.61 -2.33
CA ASN A 188 10.20 -7.37 -2.00
C ASN A 188 10.10 -7.97 -0.58
N VAL A 189 10.37 -9.27 -0.45
CA VAL A 189 10.34 -10.03 0.81
C VAL A 189 11.28 -9.41 1.86
N PHE A 190 12.46 -8.91 1.48
CA PHE A 190 13.38 -8.26 2.42
C PHE A 190 12.83 -6.92 2.95
N GLN A 191 12.24 -6.10 2.08
CA GLN A 191 11.62 -4.84 2.51
C GLN A 191 10.37 -5.11 3.34
N ARG A 192 9.63 -6.18 3.05
CA ARG A 192 8.53 -6.64 3.90
C ARG A 192 9.02 -7.07 5.27
N ARG A 193 10.09 -7.85 5.37
CA ARG A 193 10.71 -8.21 6.65
C ARG A 193 11.11 -6.97 7.45
N LYS A 194 11.72 -5.96 6.82
CA LYS A 194 12.04 -4.71 7.51
C LYS A 194 10.79 -4.02 8.07
N ILE A 195 9.70 -3.99 7.31
CA ILE A 195 8.42 -3.44 7.78
C ILE A 195 7.87 -4.30 8.93
N THR A 196 7.88 -5.62 8.79
CA THR A 196 7.48 -6.56 9.85
C THR A 196 8.28 -6.34 11.13
N THR A 197 9.61 -6.24 11.05
CA THR A 197 10.47 -5.94 12.20
C THR A 197 10.16 -4.59 12.81
N MET A 198 9.92 -3.54 12.00
CA MET A 198 9.49 -2.23 12.53
C MET A 198 8.10 -2.26 13.18
N LEU A 199 7.20 -3.12 12.69
CA LEU A 199 5.89 -3.34 13.30
C LEU A 199 6.03 -4.09 14.63
N GLU A 200 6.91 -5.10 14.69
CA GLU A 200 7.18 -5.99 15.84
C GLU A 200 7.99 -5.32 16.95
N GLU A 201 8.99 -4.49 16.63
CA GLU A 201 9.83 -3.74 17.60
C GLU A 201 9.03 -2.76 18.49
N GLN A 202 7.74 -2.55 18.19
CA GLN A 202 6.85 -1.68 18.96
C GLN A 202 5.65 -2.43 19.58
N ILE A 203 5.72 -3.76 19.66
CA ILE A 203 4.78 -4.60 20.40
C ILE A 203 5.24 -4.80 21.86
N GLU A 204 6.51 -4.51 22.18
CA GLU A 204 7.05 -4.38 23.55
C GLU A 204 6.90 -2.95 24.09
#